data_AF-D0EXY7-F1
#
_entry.id   AF-D0EXY7-F1
#
_cell.length_a   1.000
_cell.length_b   1.000
_cell.length_c   1.000
_cell.angle_alpha   90.00
_cell.angle_beta   90.00
_cell.angle_gamma   90.00
#
_symmetry.space_group_name_H-M   'P 1'
#
loop_
_entity.id
_entity.type
_entity.pdbx_description
1 polymer ?
#
loop_
_entity_poly.entity_id
_entity_poly.type
_entity_poly.pdbx_seq_one_letter_code
_entity_poly.pdbx_strand_id
1 'polypeptide(L)'
;ELDYMVYNFTENKEEVAYTFLMTNHSAYSRLTVAPSGILQQFTWISKEQDRNLFWISPNGQCDVYRLCGPYGYCDIVTSLCNCIRGFKPRNLKAWELRDGVSGCVRNTPLSCKGGDRFLHLKNMKLPDTTSVIVDRRIGVGECKRRCLSNCNCTAVANADIRNGGFGCLMWIGELL
;
A
#
# COMPACT_ATOMS: atom_id res chain seq x y z
N GLU A 1 18.59 2.87 -10.53
CA GLU A 1 18.40 1.46 -10.91
C GLU A 1 19.51 0.66 -10.24
N LEU A 2 19.28 -0.57 -9.79
CA LEU A 2 20.33 -1.37 -9.16
C LEU A 2 21.03 -2.17 -10.26
N ASP A 3 22.16 -1.68 -10.77
CA ASP A 3 22.84 -2.26 -11.93
C ASP A 3 23.32 -3.71 -11.72
N TYR A 4 23.29 -4.21 -10.48
CA TYR A 4 23.78 -5.53 -10.09
C TYR A 4 22.69 -6.59 -9.80
N MET A 5 21.40 -6.23 -9.87
CA MET A 5 20.29 -7.14 -9.58
C MET A 5 19.01 -6.76 -10.33
N VAL A 6 18.28 -7.77 -10.84
CA VAL A 6 16.92 -7.62 -11.37
C VAL A 6 15.94 -8.40 -10.51
N TYR A 7 14.69 -7.93 -10.43
CA TYR A 7 13.61 -8.62 -9.72
C TYR A 7 12.35 -8.64 -10.57
N ASN A 8 11.51 -9.65 -10.35
CA ASN A 8 10.23 -9.77 -11.03
C ASN A 8 9.17 -10.39 -10.11
N PHE A 9 7.91 -10.05 -10.38
CA PHE A 9 6.75 -10.68 -9.78
C PHE A 9 5.94 -11.36 -10.89
N THR A 10 5.89 -12.69 -10.84
CA THR A 10 5.12 -13.50 -11.78
C THR A 10 3.75 -13.78 -11.18
N GLU A 11 2.70 -13.50 -11.94
CA GLU A 11 1.31 -13.82 -11.59
C GLU A 11 0.64 -14.38 -12.86
N ASN A 12 0.53 -15.70 -12.94
CA ASN A 12 -0.11 -16.40 -14.04
C ASN A 12 -0.94 -17.59 -13.51
N LYS A 13 -1.28 -18.57 -14.36
CA LYS A 13 -2.12 -19.70 -13.96
C LYS A 13 -1.33 -20.78 -13.22
N GLU A 14 -0.01 -20.76 -13.35
CA GLU A 14 0.92 -21.76 -12.88
C GLU A 14 1.54 -21.35 -11.54
N GLU A 15 1.93 -20.08 -11.41
CA GLU A 15 2.60 -19.54 -10.23
C GLU A 15 2.21 -18.09 -9.90
N VAL A 16 2.28 -17.78 -8.60
CA VAL A 16 2.24 -16.42 -8.07
C VAL A 16 3.43 -16.26 -7.14
N ALA A 17 4.52 -15.69 -7.65
CA ALA A 17 5.82 -15.70 -6.97
C ALA A 17 6.64 -14.44 -7.24
N TYR A 18 7.37 -14.00 -6.21
CA TYR A 18 8.43 -13.01 -6.34
C TYR A 18 9.77 -13.71 -6.52
N THR A 19 10.59 -13.21 -7.43
CA THR A 19 11.95 -13.71 -7.69
C THR A 19 12.92 -12.55 -7.92
N PHE A 20 14.19 -12.77 -7.61
CA PHE A 20 15.27 -11.85 -7.98
C PHE A 20 16.50 -12.62 -8.46
N LEU A 21 17.26 -12.01 -9.36
CA LEU A 21 18.46 -12.57 -9.97
C LEU A 21 19.60 -11.56 -9.91
N MET A 22 20.80 -12.04 -9.61
CA MET A 22 22.01 -11.22 -9.63
C MET A 22 22.53 -11.11 -11.06
N THR A 23 22.72 -9.88 -11.55
CA THR A 23 23.37 -9.63 -12.85
C THR A 23 24.89 -9.53 -12.72
N ASN A 24 25.38 -9.18 -11.52
CA ASN A 24 26.80 -9.20 -11.20
C ASN A 24 27.18 -10.50 -10.49
N HIS A 25 27.94 -11.37 -11.18
CA HIS A 25 28.41 -12.65 -10.65
C HIS A 25 29.41 -12.55 -9.49
N SER A 26 29.96 -11.35 -9.24
CA SER A 26 30.84 -11.08 -8.09
C SER A 26 30.06 -10.63 -6.85
N ALA A 27 28.73 -10.53 -6.94
CA ALA A 27 27.85 -10.12 -5.87
C ALA A 27 26.92 -11.26 -5.46
N TYR A 28 26.74 -11.41 -4.14
CA TYR A 28 25.80 -12.36 -3.55
C TYR A 28 24.74 -11.57 -2.81
N SER A 29 23.47 -11.89 -3.02
CA SER A 29 22.38 -11.27 -2.27
C SER A 29 21.39 -12.32 -1.79
N ARG A 30 20.79 -12.09 -0.62
CA ARG A 30 19.74 -12.95 -0.08
C ARG A 30 18.70 -12.14 0.68
N LEU A 31 17.47 -12.64 0.62
CA LEU A 31 16.36 -12.22 1.48
C LEU A 31 16.25 -13.19 2.65
N THR A 32 16.17 -12.67 3.88
CA THR A 32 16.06 -13.49 5.08
C THR A 32 15.17 -12.80 6.09
N VAL A 33 14.25 -13.57 6.68
CA VAL A 33 13.47 -13.13 7.84
C VAL A 33 14.30 -13.46 9.09
N ALA A 34 14.70 -12.43 9.82
CA ALA A 34 15.41 -12.58 11.08
C ALA A 34 14.49 -13.16 12.17
N PRO A 35 15.01 -13.78 13.25
CA PRO A 35 14.21 -14.25 14.37
C PRO A 35 13.32 -13.17 15.02
N SER A 36 13.67 -11.89 14.86
CA SER A 36 12.86 -10.74 15.28
C SER A 36 11.64 -10.47 14.39
N GLY A 37 11.43 -11.24 13.31
CA GLY A 37 10.35 -11.04 12.35
C GLY A 37 10.64 -9.98 11.27
N ILE A 38 11.84 -9.40 11.26
CA ILE A 38 12.24 -8.37 10.28
C ILE A 38 12.76 -9.04 9.01
N LEU A 39 12.17 -8.69 7.87
CA LEU A 39 12.69 -9.08 6.55
C LEU A 39 13.88 -8.19 6.19
N GLN A 40 14.97 -8.81 5.77
CA GLN A 40 16.22 -8.10 5.46
C GLN A 40 16.79 -8.58 4.13
N GLN A 41 17.27 -7.64 3.32
CA GLN A 41 18.13 -7.96 2.18
C GLN A 41 19.59 -7.68 2.53
N PHE A 42 20.43 -8.71 2.45
CA PHE A 42 21.88 -8.57 2.57
C PHE A 42 22.52 -8.73 1.21
N THR A 43 23.46 -7.85 0.90
CA THR A 43 24.26 -7.92 -0.32
C THR A 43 25.75 -7.90 0.03
N TRP A 44 26.50 -8.82 -0.55
CA TRP A 44 27.94 -8.95 -0.41
C TRP A 44 28.58 -8.69 -1.78
N ILE A 45 29.49 -7.72 -1.87
CA ILE A 45 30.22 -7.39 -3.10
C ILE A 45 31.69 -7.64 -2.85
N SER A 46 32.30 -8.57 -3.59
CA SER A 46 33.67 -9.04 -3.34
C SER A 46 34.73 -7.94 -3.33
N LYS A 47 34.51 -6.85 -4.08
CA LYS A 47 35.44 -5.70 -4.18
C LYS A 47 35.43 -4.79 -2.95
N GLU A 48 34.36 -4.80 -2.17
CA GLU A 48 34.18 -3.88 -1.03
C GLU A 48 34.42 -4.55 0.32
N GLN A 49 34.62 -5.88 0.35
CA GLN A 49 34.88 -6.70 1.56
C GLN A 49 33.87 -6.55 2.71
N ASP A 50 32.77 -5.82 2.53
CA ASP A 50 31.77 -5.57 3.55
C ASP A 50 30.39 -6.17 3.19
N ARG A 51 29.75 -6.72 4.22
CA ARG A 51 28.35 -7.15 4.17
C ARG A 51 27.46 -5.92 4.32
N ASN A 52 26.81 -5.52 3.25
CA ASN A 52 25.94 -4.36 3.26
C ASN A 52 24.48 -4.79 3.50
N LEU A 53 23.89 -4.27 4.58
CA LEU A 53 22.45 -4.32 4.79
C LEU A 53 21.80 -3.35 3.79
N PHE A 54 21.10 -3.88 2.79
CA PHE A 54 20.58 -3.07 1.69
C PHE A 54 19.24 -2.41 2.06
N TRP A 55 18.30 -3.18 2.62
CA TRP A 55 17.08 -2.65 3.24
C TRP A 55 16.50 -3.64 4.25
N ILE A 56 15.58 -3.12 5.07
CA ILE A 56 14.78 -3.89 6.02
C ILE A 56 13.30 -3.55 5.86
N SER A 57 12.43 -4.47 6.26
CA SER A 57 10.99 -4.26 6.38
C SER A 57 10.45 -5.00 7.60
N PRO A 58 9.63 -4.36 8.45
CA PRO A 58 9.23 -2.94 8.42
C PRO A 58 10.41 -1.99 8.68
N ASN A 59 10.40 -0.78 8.10
CA ASN A 59 11.46 0.23 8.23
C ASN A 59 11.01 1.49 9.00
N GLY A 60 9.93 1.41 9.76
CA GLY A 60 9.44 2.52 10.55
C GLY A 60 8.09 2.22 11.19
N GLN A 61 7.60 3.17 11.99
CA GLN A 61 6.32 3.02 12.69
C GLN A 61 5.15 2.82 11.71
N CYS A 62 5.12 3.57 10.60
CA CYS A 62 4.04 3.48 9.61
C CYS A 62 3.96 2.15 8.84
N ASP A 63 5.01 1.31 8.91
CA ASP A 63 4.98 -0.01 8.29
C ASP A 63 4.32 -1.06 9.19
N VAL A 64 4.08 -0.75 10.47
CA VAL A 64 3.38 -1.61 11.40
C VAL A 64 1.91 -1.74 10.97
N TYR A 65 1.47 -3.00 10.81
CA TYR A 65 0.12 -3.29 10.35
C TYR A 65 -0.93 -2.66 11.28
N ARG A 66 -1.85 -1.88 10.69
CA ARG A 66 -2.95 -1.19 11.38
C ARG A 66 -2.51 -0.29 12.54
N LEU A 67 -1.36 0.36 12.43
CA LEU A 67 -0.98 1.42 13.37
C LEU A 67 -2.05 2.53 13.42
N CYS A 68 -2.58 2.91 12.24
CA CYS A 68 -3.74 3.78 12.13
C CYS A 68 -4.97 2.96 11.76
N GLY A 69 -6.10 3.26 12.39
CA GLY A 69 -7.36 2.57 12.14
C GLY A 69 -8.02 2.95 10.80
N PRO A 70 -9.22 2.40 10.55
CA PRO A 70 -9.96 2.59 9.30
C PRO A 70 -10.05 4.04 8.84
N TYR A 71 -9.85 4.29 7.54
CA TYR A 71 -9.87 5.62 6.91
C TYR A 71 -8.88 6.65 7.49
N GLY A 72 -7.95 6.20 8.35
CA GLY A 72 -6.76 6.92 8.73
C GLY A 72 -5.58 6.53 7.84
N TYR A 73 -4.59 7.39 7.73
CA TYR A 73 -3.31 7.08 7.10
C TYR A 73 -2.16 7.51 7.99
N CYS A 74 -1.03 6.81 7.86
CA CYS A 74 0.17 7.09 8.64
C CYS A 74 1.11 8.05 7.91
N ASP A 75 1.58 9.07 8.61
CA ASP A 75 2.56 10.04 8.09
C ASP A 75 3.50 10.50 9.20
N ILE A 76 4.80 10.21 9.06
CA ILE A 76 5.82 10.58 10.05
C ILE A 76 6.15 12.08 10.04
N VAL A 77 5.76 12.83 9.00
CA VAL A 77 6.09 14.25 8.85
C VAL A 77 5.12 15.16 9.61
N THR A 78 3.82 14.84 9.59
CA THR A 78 2.77 15.69 10.15
C THR A 78 2.33 15.22 11.54
N SER A 79 1.66 14.08 11.58
CA SER A 79 1.17 13.40 12.78
C SER A 79 1.10 11.92 12.44
N LEU A 80 1.49 11.07 13.38
CA LEU A 80 1.61 9.63 13.14
C LEU A 80 0.35 9.04 12.51
N CYS A 81 -0.84 9.42 12.96
CA CYS A 81 -2.10 9.10 12.29
C CYS A 81 -2.87 10.37 11.91
N ASN A 82 -3.40 10.36 10.69
CA ASN A 82 -4.21 11.43 10.11
C ASN A 82 -5.51 10.86 9.54
N CYS A 83 -6.62 11.57 9.67
CA CYS A 83 -7.83 11.23 8.94
C CYS A 83 -7.74 11.68 7.48
N ILE A 84 -8.24 10.87 6.56
CA ILE A 84 -8.47 11.30 5.17
C ILE A 84 -9.35 12.55 5.18
N ARG A 85 -9.04 13.54 4.33
CA ARG A 85 -9.84 14.77 4.24
C ARG A 85 -11.31 14.43 3.95
N GLY A 86 -12.21 15.00 4.75
CA GLY A 86 -13.64 14.66 4.74
C GLY A 86 -14.05 13.62 5.78
N PHE A 87 -13.10 13.15 6.60
CA PHE A 87 -13.33 12.29 7.75
C PHE A 87 -12.89 12.99 9.04
N LYS A 88 -13.41 12.52 10.17
CA LYS A 88 -13.05 12.95 11.52
C LYS A 88 -12.73 11.73 12.40
N PRO A 89 -12.00 11.90 13.51
CA PRO A 89 -11.71 10.81 14.43
C PRO A 89 -12.99 10.14 14.91
N ARG A 90 -13.00 8.79 14.95
CA ARG A 90 -14.11 8.02 15.50
C ARG A 90 -14.22 8.20 17.02
N ASN A 91 -13.06 8.27 17.69
CA ASN A 91 -12.96 8.52 19.12
C ASN A 91 -12.03 9.72 19.36
N LEU A 92 -12.61 10.89 19.64
CA LEU A 92 -11.85 12.13 19.81
C LEU A 92 -10.91 12.07 21.02
N LYS A 93 -11.36 11.49 22.14
CA LYS A 93 -10.56 11.40 23.38
C LYS A 93 -9.30 10.55 23.17
N ALA A 94 -9.43 9.42 22.48
CA ALA A 94 -8.28 8.57 22.13
C ALA A 94 -7.35 9.31 21.16
N TRP A 95 -7.92 9.98 20.15
CA TRP A 95 -7.15 10.72 19.15
C TRP A 95 -6.30 11.85 19.74
N GLU A 96 -6.84 12.59 20.73
CA GLU A 96 -6.12 13.63 21.49
C GLU A 96 -4.95 13.05 22.29
N LEU A 97 -5.04 11.78 22.70
CA LEU A 97 -3.96 11.02 23.34
C LEU A 97 -3.03 10.33 22.32
N ARG A 98 -3.13 10.68 21.03
CA ARG A 98 -2.38 10.10 19.91
C ARG A 98 -2.65 8.60 19.68
N ASP A 99 -3.79 8.10 20.14
CA ASP A 99 -4.29 6.77 19.82
C ASP A 99 -5.22 6.84 18.59
N GLY A 100 -4.68 6.41 17.46
CA GLY A 100 -5.36 6.37 16.16
C GLY A 100 -6.04 5.04 15.84
N VAL A 101 -6.05 4.05 16.74
CA VAL A 101 -6.49 2.67 16.44
C VAL A 101 -7.97 2.60 16.06
N SER A 102 -8.80 3.49 16.65
CA SER A 102 -10.23 3.58 16.32
C SER A 102 -10.49 4.12 14.90
N GLY A 103 -9.48 4.71 14.26
CA GLY A 103 -9.59 5.30 12.94
C GLY A 103 -10.55 6.49 12.86
N CYS A 104 -11.10 6.67 11.67
CA CYS A 104 -11.89 7.82 11.29
C CYS A 104 -13.26 7.40 10.73
N VAL A 105 -14.18 8.36 10.71
CA VAL A 105 -15.53 8.22 10.14
C VAL A 105 -15.83 9.39 9.22
N ARG A 106 -16.61 9.15 8.16
CA ARG A 106 -16.98 10.20 7.20
C ARG A 106 -17.74 11.32 7.91
N ASN A 107 -17.46 12.57 7.54
CA ASN A 107 -18.19 13.73 8.05
C ASN A 107 -19.63 13.77 7.51
N THR A 108 -19.81 13.34 6.26
CA THR A 108 -21.09 13.36 5.56
C THR A 108 -21.40 11.95 5.05
N PRO A 109 -22.61 11.41 5.31
CA PRO A 109 -23.04 10.14 4.73
C PRO A 109 -23.03 10.17 3.20
N LEU A 110 -22.73 9.02 2.58
CA LEU A 110 -22.79 8.86 1.14
C LEU A 110 -24.23 8.78 0.63
N SER A 111 -24.46 9.26 -0.58
CA SER A 111 -25.79 9.30 -1.21
C SER A 111 -26.00 8.15 -2.21
N CYS A 112 -24.92 7.56 -2.73
CA CYS A 112 -24.82 6.60 -3.82
C CYS A 112 -25.42 7.03 -5.17
N LYS A 113 -26.56 7.74 -5.18
CA LYS A 113 -27.36 8.07 -6.38
C LYS A 113 -26.86 9.33 -7.10
N GLY A 114 -25.56 9.40 -7.39
CA GLY A 114 -24.97 10.40 -8.30
C GLY A 114 -24.39 11.67 -7.66
N GLY A 115 -24.52 11.83 -6.34
CA GLY A 115 -23.89 12.94 -5.60
C GLY A 115 -22.43 12.70 -5.21
N ASP A 116 -22.03 11.43 -5.08
CA ASP A 116 -20.74 11.08 -4.49
C ASP A 116 -19.58 11.38 -5.44
N ARG A 117 -18.43 11.72 -4.86
CA ARG A 117 -17.22 12.13 -5.57
C ARG A 117 -16.00 11.50 -4.91
N PHE A 118 -14.92 11.39 -5.68
CA PHE A 118 -13.65 10.88 -5.17
C PHE A 118 -12.71 12.01 -4.77
N LEU A 119 -12.04 11.84 -3.63
CA LEU A 119 -10.84 12.59 -3.29
C LEU A 119 -9.63 11.85 -3.86
N HIS A 120 -8.78 12.54 -4.61
CA HIS A 120 -7.54 11.96 -5.09
C HIS A 120 -6.45 12.07 -4.01
N LEU A 121 -6.01 10.93 -3.49
CA LEU A 121 -4.88 10.82 -2.57
C LEU A 121 -3.60 10.53 -3.35
N LYS A 122 -2.49 11.14 -2.95
CA LYS A 122 -1.17 11.03 -3.60
C LYS A 122 -0.17 10.37 -2.65
N ASN A 123 0.83 9.69 -3.22
CA ASN A 123 1.92 9.06 -2.46
C ASN A 123 1.44 8.07 -1.39
N MET A 124 0.36 7.33 -1.69
CA MET A 124 -0.24 6.37 -0.77
C MET A 124 0.33 4.98 -1.00
N LYS A 125 0.63 4.27 0.09
CA LYS A 125 0.56 2.81 0.09
C LYS A 125 -0.90 2.41 -0.06
N LEU A 126 -1.20 1.48 -0.96
CA LEU A 126 -2.57 1.02 -1.16
C LEU A 126 -3.10 0.35 0.12
N PRO A 127 -4.39 0.52 0.46
CA PRO A 127 -5.00 -0.13 1.62
C PRO A 127 -4.97 -1.66 1.50
N ASP A 128 -5.25 -2.33 2.62
CA ASP A 128 -5.45 -3.78 2.68
C ASP A 128 -6.37 -4.28 1.53
N THR A 129 -5.96 -5.35 0.86
CA THR A 129 -6.63 -5.87 -0.35
C THR A 129 -7.58 -7.04 -0.08
N THR A 130 -7.90 -7.33 1.19
CA THR A 130 -8.82 -8.42 1.56
C THR A 130 -10.20 -8.29 0.92
N SER A 131 -10.71 -7.06 0.75
CA SER A 131 -12.02 -6.77 0.13
C SER A 131 -11.87 -5.90 -1.12
N VAL A 132 -11.03 -6.34 -2.06
CA VAL A 132 -10.81 -5.64 -3.34
C VAL A 132 -11.36 -6.45 -4.52
N ILE A 133 -11.97 -5.76 -5.47
CA ILE A 133 -12.31 -6.29 -6.80
C ILE A 133 -11.24 -5.82 -7.78
N VAL A 134 -10.65 -6.75 -8.52
CA VAL A 134 -9.57 -6.48 -9.49
C VAL A 134 -10.06 -6.73 -10.91
N ASP A 135 -9.87 -5.74 -11.80
CA ASP A 135 -10.05 -5.92 -13.25
C ASP A 135 -8.91 -5.24 -14.00
N ARG A 136 -7.93 -6.03 -14.44
CA ARG A 136 -6.72 -5.53 -15.11
C ARG A 136 -6.96 -5.05 -16.55
N ARG A 137 -8.18 -5.20 -17.08
CA ARG A 137 -8.50 -4.91 -18.50
C ARG A 137 -9.06 -3.51 -18.72
N ILE A 138 -9.45 -2.82 -17.64
CA ILE A 138 -10.11 -1.51 -17.72
C ILE A 138 -9.21 -0.41 -17.15
N GLY A 139 -9.38 0.81 -17.67
CA GLY A 139 -8.70 1.99 -17.14
C GLY A 139 -9.44 2.64 -15.96
N VAL A 140 -8.76 3.60 -15.32
CA VAL A 140 -9.27 4.30 -14.13
C VAL A 140 -10.62 5.02 -14.33
N GLY A 141 -10.91 5.51 -15.54
CA GLY A 141 -12.18 6.18 -15.84
C GLY A 141 -13.38 5.24 -15.70
N GLU A 142 -13.27 4.07 -16.33
CA GLU A 142 -14.27 3.00 -16.21
C GLU A 142 -14.32 2.43 -14.78
N CYS A 143 -13.16 2.32 -14.11
CA CYS A 143 -13.07 1.90 -12.71
C CYS A 143 -13.89 2.83 -11.79
N LYS A 144 -13.74 4.15 -11.94
CA LYS A 144 -14.53 5.15 -11.20
C LYS A 144 -16.02 5.03 -11.49
N ARG A 145 -16.41 4.85 -12.75
CA ARG A 145 -17.82 4.69 -13.14
C ARG A 145 -18.45 3.45 -12.51
N ARG A 146 -17.75 2.32 -12.52
CA ARG A 146 -18.20 1.08 -11.87
C ARG A 146 -18.31 1.24 -10.36
N CYS A 147 -17.34 1.89 -9.73
CA CYS A 147 -17.39 2.18 -8.29
C CYS A 147 -18.58 3.07 -7.93
N LEU A 148 -18.83 4.15 -8.67
CA LEU A 148 -20.01 5.01 -8.44
C LEU A 148 -21.35 4.29 -8.66
N SER A 149 -21.35 3.20 -9.44
CA SER A 149 -22.54 2.37 -9.65
C SER A 149 -22.73 1.32 -8.55
N ASN A 150 -21.76 1.17 -7.63
CA ASN A 150 -21.77 0.20 -6.54
C ASN A 150 -21.74 0.95 -5.19
N CYS A 151 -22.86 0.99 -4.48
CA CYS A 151 -22.99 1.73 -3.22
C CYS A 151 -22.05 1.25 -2.09
N ASN A 152 -21.48 0.05 -2.21
CA ASN A 152 -20.53 -0.48 -1.23
C ASN A 152 -19.08 -0.13 -1.57
N CYS A 153 -18.83 0.46 -2.74
CA CYS A 153 -17.50 0.88 -3.14
C CYS A 153 -17.02 2.11 -2.36
N THR A 154 -15.79 2.06 -1.86
CA THR A 154 -15.24 3.14 -1.01
C THR A 154 -13.98 3.80 -1.58
N ALA A 155 -13.24 3.12 -2.46
CA ALA A 155 -12.06 3.66 -3.13
C ALA A 155 -11.75 2.93 -4.44
N VAL A 156 -10.98 3.59 -5.31
CA VAL A 156 -10.42 3.00 -6.52
C VAL A 156 -8.95 3.39 -6.72
N ALA A 157 -8.19 2.52 -7.36
CA ALA A 157 -6.81 2.77 -7.79
C ALA A 157 -6.49 2.02 -9.10
N ASN A 158 -5.39 2.40 -9.75
CA ASN A 158 -4.81 1.58 -10.82
C ASN A 158 -4.20 0.31 -10.22
N ALA A 159 -4.27 -0.80 -10.95
CA ALA A 159 -3.63 -2.07 -10.54
C ALA A 159 -2.14 -2.11 -10.91
N ASP A 160 -1.75 -1.39 -11.96
CA ASP A 160 -0.38 -1.23 -12.42
C ASP A 160 -0.12 0.28 -12.63
N ILE A 161 1.05 0.77 -12.23
CA ILE A 161 1.42 2.19 -12.34
C ILE A 161 2.28 2.50 -13.57
N ARG A 162 2.76 1.48 -14.30
CA ARG A 162 3.58 1.65 -15.50
C ARG A 162 2.78 2.35 -16.61
N ASN A 163 3.48 3.05 -17.50
CA ASN A 163 2.90 3.69 -18.69
C ASN A 163 1.70 4.63 -18.40
N GLY A 164 1.73 5.37 -17.30
CA GLY A 164 0.63 6.26 -16.88
C GLY A 164 -0.48 5.55 -16.08
N GLY A 165 -0.34 4.24 -15.86
CA GLY A 165 -1.17 3.43 -14.99
C GLY A 165 -2.40 2.83 -15.68
N PHE A 166 -2.66 1.56 -15.37
CA PHE A 166 -3.75 0.78 -15.96
C PHE A 166 -4.31 -0.27 -14.98
N GLY A 167 -5.44 -0.86 -15.32
CA GLY A 167 -6.17 -1.79 -14.47
C GLY A 167 -6.98 -1.08 -13.37
N CYS A 168 -7.86 -1.82 -12.73
CA CYS A 168 -8.76 -1.33 -11.71
C CYS A 168 -8.66 -2.17 -10.44
N LEU A 169 -8.40 -1.49 -9.33
CA LEU A 169 -8.62 -1.97 -7.97
C LEU A 169 -9.80 -1.19 -7.40
N MET A 170 -10.79 -1.90 -6.86
CA MET A 170 -12.01 -1.31 -6.32
C MET A 170 -12.29 -1.90 -4.93
N TRP A 171 -12.14 -1.08 -3.89
CA TRP A 171 -12.34 -1.51 -2.50
C TRP A 171 -13.82 -1.49 -2.12
N ILE A 172 -14.21 -2.50 -1.36
CA ILE A 172 -15.53 -2.63 -0.74
C ILE A 172 -15.37 -2.53 0.78
N GLY A 173 -16.14 -1.66 1.42
CA GLY A 173 -16.09 -1.49 2.88
C GLY A 173 -14.94 -0.58 3.36
N GLU A 174 -14.43 -0.84 4.56
CA GLU A 174 -13.43 0.04 5.19
C GLU A 174 -12.07 -0.01 4.50
N LEU A 175 -11.37 1.13 4.49
CA LEU A 175 -9.99 1.23 4.03
C LEU A 175 -9.08 1.12 5.25
N LEU A 176 -8.18 0.13 5.25
CA LEU A 176 -7.22 -0.17 6.31
C LEU A 176 -5.79 0.09 5.85
#